data_AF-A0A8I2K137-F1
#
_entry.id   AF-A0A8I2K137-F1
#
_cell.length_a   1.000
_cell.length_b   1.000
_cell.length_c   1.000
_cell.angle_alpha   90.00
_cell.angle_beta   90.00
_cell.angle_gamma   90.00
#
_symmetry.space_group_name_H-M   'P 1'
#
loop_
_entity.id
_entity.type
_entity.pdbx_description
1 polymer ?
#
loop_
_entity_poly.entity_id
_entity_poly.type
_entity_poly.pdbx_seq_one_letter_code
_entity_poly.pdbx_strand_id
1 'polypeptide(L)'
;TEIVNLSELSEEFPTHLTHLTHPTHLCYVIYTSGTTGRPRGVGVNHPSLVNLCFWHNRYYNVKESDNAAKFAGIGFDASVWEIFPYLIKGASLHIISDDIKLDMEKLNDYYEKQNITIGFLPTQYCEQFISMERPNRSLRVLLTGGDRLRVFRKQRYELYNNYGPTENTVVTTACLVEDGSRTIPIGKPIDNNNVYILSKNSLQPQPRGAAGELVIAGDSLARGY
;
A
#
# COMPACT_ATOMS: atom_id res chain seq x y z
N THR A 1 -15.65 7.00 -19.33
CA THR A 1 -14.58 7.31 -18.36
C THR A 1 -13.87 8.53 -18.87
N GLU A 2 -13.79 9.58 -18.07
CA GLU A 2 -12.93 10.72 -18.37
C GLU A 2 -11.48 10.28 -18.15
N ILE A 3 -10.63 10.43 -19.17
CA ILE A 3 -9.21 10.10 -19.08
C ILE A 3 -8.48 11.43 -18.97
N VAL A 4 -7.74 11.61 -17.88
CA VAL A 4 -6.91 12.79 -17.68
C VAL A 4 -5.47 12.41 -18.00
N ASN A 5 -4.94 12.96 -19.09
CA ASN A 5 -3.54 12.83 -19.43
C ASN A 5 -2.74 13.88 -18.66
N LEU A 6 -1.90 13.46 -17.72
CA LEU A 6 -1.12 14.38 -16.89
C LEU A 6 -0.18 15.29 -17.71
N SER A 7 0.24 14.88 -18.91
CA SER A 7 1.06 15.73 -19.78
C SER A 7 0.31 16.94 -20.32
N GLU A 8 -1.01 16.83 -20.49
CA GLU A 8 -1.89 17.90 -20.97
C GLU A 8 -2.19 18.93 -19.87
N LEU A 9 -1.98 18.58 -18.59
CA LEU A 9 -2.12 19.51 -17.46
C LEU A 9 -0.90 20.43 -17.27
N SER A 10 0.20 20.18 -18.00
CA SER A 10 1.48 20.88 -17.76
C SER A 10 1.47 22.38 -18.06
N GLU A 11 0.51 22.86 -18.87
CA GLU A 11 0.41 24.26 -19.28
C GLU A 11 -0.24 25.18 -18.21
N GLU A 12 -0.92 24.63 -17.21
CA GLU A 12 -1.65 25.42 -16.20
C GLU A 12 -0.92 25.57 -14.85
N PHE A 13 0.26 24.98 -14.67
CA PHE A 13 0.97 25.09 -13.39
C PHE A 13 1.63 26.46 -13.22
N PRO A 14 1.47 27.12 -12.06
CA PRO A 14 2.12 28.39 -11.79
C PRO A 14 3.64 28.22 -11.89
N THR A 15 4.25 28.93 -12.84
CA THR A 15 5.70 28.96 -13.10
C THR A 15 6.51 29.60 -11.96
N HIS A 16 5.82 30.09 -10.92
CA HIS A 16 6.38 30.71 -9.73
C HIS A 16 6.01 29.92 -8.48
N LEU A 17 6.53 28.70 -8.34
CA LEU A 17 6.63 28.06 -7.04
C LEU A 17 7.65 28.86 -6.21
N THR A 18 7.15 29.80 -5.40
CA THR A 18 7.96 30.68 -4.54
C THR A 18 8.67 29.94 -3.41
N HIS A 19 8.35 28.67 -3.20
CA HIS A 19 8.97 27.80 -2.22
C HIS A 19 9.59 26.59 -2.90
N LEU A 20 10.93 26.51 -2.86
CA LEU A 20 11.65 25.31 -3.26
C LEU A 20 11.32 24.17 -2.29
N THR A 21 10.75 23.09 -2.79
CA THR A 21 10.52 21.86 -2.00
C THR A 21 11.88 21.20 -1.70
N HIS A 22 12.19 21.01 -0.42
CA HIS A 22 13.37 20.27 0.02
C HIS A 22 12.96 18.83 0.39
N PRO A 23 13.81 17.80 0.16
CA PRO A 23 13.47 16.41 0.53
C PRO A 23 13.06 16.25 2.00
N THR A 24 13.65 17.01 2.91
CA THR A 24 13.28 16.93 4.33
C THR A 24 11.94 17.56 4.67
N HIS A 25 11.23 18.20 3.74
CA HIS A 25 9.87 18.70 3.97
C HIS A 25 8.86 17.56 4.07
N LEU A 26 7.74 17.84 4.75
CA LEU A 26 6.59 16.94 4.75
C LEU A 26 6.00 16.86 3.34
N CYS A 27 5.72 15.66 2.86
CA CYS A 27 4.96 15.44 1.64
C CYS A 27 3.48 15.23 1.89
N TYR A 28 3.09 14.69 3.06
CA TYR A 28 1.70 14.57 3.47
C TYR A 28 1.54 14.44 4.99
N VAL A 29 0.31 14.65 5.45
CA VAL A 29 -0.13 14.38 6.83
C VAL A 29 -1.41 13.57 6.77
N ILE A 30 -1.45 12.43 7.46
CA ILE A 30 -2.65 11.58 7.59
C ILE A 30 -2.99 11.39 9.05
N TYR A 31 -4.28 11.53 9.37
CA TYR A 31 -4.76 11.43 10.74
C TYR A 31 -5.17 10.00 11.08
N THR A 32 -4.63 9.46 12.18
CA THR A 32 -5.01 8.16 12.73
C THR A 32 -5.89 8.33 13.97
N SER A 33 -6.67 7.29 14.30
CA SER A 33 -7.49 7.27 15.52
C SER A 33 -6.58 7.25 16.75
N GLY A 34 -6.51 8.37 17.47
CA GLY A 34 -5.75 8.45 18.71
C GLY A 34 -6.45 7.69 19.84
N THR A 35 -5.68 6.98 20.66
CA THR A 35 -6.17 6.26 21.86
C THR A 35 -6.83 7.17 22.89
N THR A 36 -6.59 8.49 22.81
CA THR A 36 -7.18 9.52 23.68
C THR A 36 -8.46 10.15 23.11
N GLY A 37 -9.01 9.60 22.02
CA GLY A 37 -10.20 10.12 21.34
C GLY A 37 -9.96 11.36 20.46
N ARG A 38 -8.72 11.88 20.42
CA ARG A 38 -8.31 12.97 19.52
C ARG A 38 -7.44 12.39 18.40
N PRO A 39 -7.77 12.62 17.12
CA PRO A 39 -6.95 12.17 16.00
C PRO A 39 -5.52 12.73 16.09
N ARG A 40 -4.52 11.94 15.68
CA ARG A 40 -3.10 12.36 15.64
C ARG A 40 -2.63 12.39 14.19
N GLY A 41 -2.01 13.49 13.77
CA GLY A 41 -1.55 13.66 12.41
C GLY A 41 -0.15 13.08 12.25
N VAL A 42 0.00 12.03 11.45
CA VAL A 42 1.31 11.46 11.14
C VAL A 42 1.93 12.24 9.98
N GLY A 43 3.02 12.96 10.24
CA GLY A 43 3.75 13.72 9.23
C GLY A 43 4.82 12.87 8.55
N VAL A 44 4.71 12.69 7.23
CA VAL A 44 5.67 11.91 6.42
C VAL A 44 6.48 12.83 5.52
N ASN A 45 7.79 12.60 5.45
CA ASN A 45 8.71 13.35 4.59
C ASN A 45 8.87 12.69 3.21
N HIS A 46 9.35 13.46 2.21
CA HIS A 46 9.55 12.94 0.85
C HIS A 46 10.42 11.66 0.77
N PRO A 47 11.59 11.54 1.44
CA PRO A 47 12.43 10.35 1.34
C PRO A 47 11.72 9.06 1.73
N SER A 48 10.85 9.09 2.74
CA SER A 48 10.10 7.90 3.17
C SER A 48 9.11 7.44 2.12
N LEU A 49 8.40 8.38 1.49
CA LEU A 49 7.51 8.09 0.35
C LEU A 49 8.29 7.60 -0.87
N VAL A 50 9.44 8.23 -1.17
CA VAL A 50 10.32 7.82 -2.26
C VAL A 50 10.80 6.38 -2.05
N ASN A 51 11.23 6.03 -0.82
CA ASN A 51 11.62 4.66 -0.47
C ASN A 51 10.51 3.65 -0.77
N LEU A 52 9.28 3.94 -0.32
CA LEU A 52 8.09 3.12 -0.60
C LEU A 52 7.86 2.95 -2.11
N CYS A 53 7.95 4.03 -2.89
CA CYS A 53 7.68 3.99 -4.33
C CYS A 53 8.70 3.15 -5.10
N PHE A 54 10.00 3.37 -4.85
CA PHE A 54 11.06 2.62 -5.52
C PHE A 54 11.05 1.14 -5.13
N TRP A 55 10.86 0.83 -3.84
CA TRP A 55 10.68 -0.56 -3.40
C TRP A 55 9.48 -1.20 -4.08
N HIS A 56 8.30 -0.57 -4.06
CA HIS A 56 7.07 -1.12 -4.63
C HIS A 56 7.25 -1.43 -6.13
N ASN A 57 7.79 -0.48 -6.89
CA ASN A 57 7.99 -0.64 -8.33
C ASN A 57 8.95 -1.78 -8.66
N ARG A 58 10.03 -1.93 -7.89
CA ARG A 58 11.00 -3.02 -8.03
C ARG A 58 10.40 -4.37 -7.62
N TYR A 59 9.78 -4.42 -6.44
CA TYR A 59 9.31 -5.65 -5.81
C TYR A 59 8.12 -6.27 -6.54
N TYR A 60 7.17 -5.45 -6.99
CA TYR A 60 6.01 -5.92 -7.75
C TYR A 60 6.21 -5.87 -9.27
N ASN A 61 7.39 -5.44 -9.74
CA ASN A 61 7.72 -5.28 -11.16
C ASN A 61 6.68 -4.43 -11.91
N VAL A 62 6.36 -3.26 -11.36
CA VAL A 62 5.41 -2.32 -11.96
C VAL A 62 5.99 -1.80 -13.28
N LYS A 63 5.15 -1.67 -14.31
CA LYS A 63 5.49 -1.19 -15.64
C LYS A 63 4.54 -0.07 -16.07
N GLU A 64 4.96 0.73 -17.04
CA GLU A 64 4.12 1.74 -17.69
C GLU A 64 2.84 1.15 -18.32
N SER A 65 2.87 -0.13 -18.69
CA SER A 65 1.73 -0.86 -19.24
C SER A 65 0.74 -1.35 -18.19
N ASP A 66 1.04 -1.20 -16.89
CA ASP A 66 0.13 -1.62 -15.84
C ASP A 66 -1.02 -0.61 -15.70
N ASN A 67 -2.24 -1.15 -15.52
CA ASN A 67 -3.40 -0.40 -15.06
C ASN A 67 -3.59 -0.71 -13.57
N ALA A 68 -3.41 0.30 -12.72
CA ALA A 68 -3.53 0.21 -11.28
C ALA A 68 -4.90 0.70 -10.79
N ALA A 69 -5.47 0.05 -9.77
CA ALA A 69 -6.70 0.52 -9.13
C ALA A 69 -6.40 1.46 -7.94
N LYS A 70 -7.14 2.57 -7.88
CA LYS A 70 -7.20 3.46 -6.72
C LYS A 70 -8.49 3.20 -5.94
N PHE A 71 -8.37 2.43 -4.85
CA PHE A 71 -9.51 1.98 -4.04
C PHE A 71 -9.62 2.72 -2.70
N ALA A 72 -8.54 2.81 -1.93
CA ALA A 72 -8.56 3.35 -0.58
C ALA A 72 -9.11 4.79 -0.52
N GLY A 73 -9.82 5.15 0.56
CA GLY A 73 -10.21 6.55 0.77
C GLY A 73 -8.98 7.45 0.94
N ILE A 74 -9.04 8.70 0.47
CA ILE A 74 -7.89 9.64 0.52
C ILE A 74 -7.41 9.95 1.95
N GLY A 75 -8.26 9.73 2.96
CA GLY A 75 -7.90 9.85 4.37
C GLY A 75 -7.08 8.69 4.93
N PHE A 76 -6.84 7.64 4.16
CA PHE A 76 -6.00 6.50 4.53
C PHE A 76 -4.68 6.55 3.78
N ASP A 77 -3.60 6.13 4.43
CA ASP A 77 -2.24 6.14 3.87
C ASP A 77 -2.06 5.16 2.71
N ALA A 78 -2.83 4.08 2.67
CA ALA A 78 -2.95 3.22 1.50
C ALA A 78 -3.28 4.02 0.21
N SER A 79 -3.99 5.15 0.31
CA SER A 79 -4.25 5.99 -0.86
C SER A 79 -2.98 6.58 -1.47
N VAL A 80 -2.00 6.96 -0.66
CA VAL A 80 -0.70 7.46 -1.11
C VAL A 80 0.03 6.36 -1.87
N TRP A 81 0.01 5.13 -1.33
CA TRP A 81 0.61 3.96 -1.94
C TRP A 81 -0.06 3.52 -3.24
N GLU A 82 -1.37 3.74 -3.35
CA GLU A 82 -2.11 3.49 -4.58
C GLU A 82 -1.92 4.59 -5.64
N ILE A 83 -1.27 5.71 -5.34
CA ILE A 83 -1.08 6.83 -6.29
C ILE A 83 0.37 6.89 -6.76
N PHE A 84 1.29 7.19 -5.85
CA PHE A 84 2.61 7.69 -6.23
C PHE A 84 3.51 6.66 -6.90
N PRO A 85 3.60 5.38 -6.47
CA PRO A 85 4.45 4.40 -7.14
C PRO A 85 4.11 4.24 -8.62
N TYR A 86 2.81 4.21 -8.95
CA TYR A 86 2.32 4.05 -10.32
C TYR A 86 2.56 5.29 -11.16
N LEU A 87 2.29 6.48 -10.63
CA LEU A 87 2.53 7.74 -11.35
C LEU A 87 4.00 7.93 -11.71
N ILE A 88 4.94 7.66 -10.78
CA ILE A 88 6.37 7.80 -11.08
C ILE A 88 6.87 6.72 -12.06
N LYS A 89 6.11 5.64 -12.25
CA LYS A 89 6.45 4.55 -13.18
C LYS A 89 5.83 4.74 -14.57
N GLY A 90 4.94 5.72 -14.74
CA GLY A 90 4.21 5.96 -15.98
C GLY A 90 3.02 5.02 -16.20
N ALA A 91 2.55 4.34 -15.15
CA ALA A 91 1.39 3.46 -15.21
C ALA A 91 0.07 4.25 -15.19
N SER A 92 -1.02 3.61 -15.60
CA SER A 92 -2.36 4.21 -15.56
C SER A 92 -3.03 3.99 -14.21
N LEU A 93 -3.73 5.01 -13.70
CA LEU A 93 -4.45 4.92 -12.43
C LEU A 93 -5.97 5.04 -12.62
N HIS A 94 -6.70 4.01 -12.23
CA HIS A 94 -8.16 3.93 -12.32
C HIS A 94 -8.81 4.20 -10.97
N ILE A 95 -9.51 5.33 -10.86
CA ILE A 95 -10.29 5.67 -9.67
C ILE A 95 -11.53 4.79 -9.60
N ILE A 96 -11.62 3.98 -8.55
CA ILE A 96 -12.78 3.12 -8.30
C ILE A 96 -13.89 3.97 -7.70
N SER A 97 -15.03 4.00 -8.38
CA SER A 97 -16.19 4.79 -7.95
C SER A 97 -16.88 4.17 -6.73
N ASP A 98 -17.46 5.02 -5.87
CA ASP A 98 -18.06 4.58 -4.61
C ASP A 98 -19.24 3.62 -4.79
N ASP A 99 -19.94 3.67 -5.93
CA ASP A 99 -21.08 2.81 -6.24
C ASP A 99 -20.71 1.34 -6.53
N ILE A 100 -19.47 1.07 -6.94
CA ILE A 100 -18.95 -0.29 -7.16
C ILE A 100 -17.99 -0.76 -6.06
N LYS A 101 -17.46 0.18 -5.27
CA LYS A 101 -16.39 -0.08 -4.30
C LYS A 101 -16.72 -1.17 -3.26
N LEU A 102 -17.98 -1.28 -2.85
CA LEU A 102 -18.42 -2.22 -1.83
C LEU A 102 -19.06 -3.49 -2.41
N ASP A 103 -19.15 -3.61 -3.72
CA ASP A 103 -19.76 -4.72 -4.45
C ASP A 103 -18.68 -5.47 -5.21
N MET A 104 -18.18 -6.57 -4.64
CA MET A 104 -17.00 -7.27 -5.19
C MET A 104 -17.24 -7.85 -6.59
N GLU A 105 -18.48 -8.19 -6.94
CA GLU A 105 -18.80 -8.67 -8.29
C GLU A 105 -18.73 -7.52 -9.31
N LYS A 106 -19.29 -6.35 -8.99
CA LYS A 106 -19.16 -5.16 -9.85
C LYS A 106 -17.72 -4.66 -9.93
N LEU A 107 -16.98 -4.72 -8.83
CA LEU A 107 -15.56 -4.38 -8.80
C LEU A 107 -14.77 -5.33 -9.71
N ASN A 108 -15.08 -6.62 -9.67
CA ASN A 108 -14.46 -7.62 -10.53
C ASN A 108 -14.80 -7.38 -12.01
N ASP A 109 -16.07 -7.09 -12.32
CA ASP A 109 -16.50 -6.71 -13.67
C ASP A 109 -15.72 -5.49 -14.18
N TYR A 110 -15.54 -4.47 -13.33
CA TYR A 110 -14.74 -3.30 -13.67
C TYR A 110 -13.28 -3.68 -13.91
N TYR A 111 -12.68 -4.50 -13.03
CA TYR A 111 -11.29 -4.94 -13.15
C TYR A 111 -11.07 -5.70 -14.46
N GLU A 112 -11.97 -6.59 -14.85
CA GLU A 112 -11.86 -7.31 -16.13
C GLU A 112 -12.09 -6.38 -17.32
N LYS A 113 -13.13 -5.53 -17.27
CA LYS A 113 -13.48 -4.62 -18.38
C LYS A 113 -12.41 -3.57 -18.64
N GLN A 114 -11.78 -3.04 -17.61
CA GLN A 114 -10.71 -2.03 -17.72
C GLN A 114 -9.30 -2.63 -17.75
N ASN A 115 -9.20 -3.97 -17.74
CA ASN A 115 -7.93 -4.68 -17.68
C ASN A 115 -7.03 -4.18 -16.54
N ILE A 116 -7.58 -4.08 -15.33
CA ILE A 116 -6.80 -3.76 -14.12
C ILE A 116 -5.81 -4.90 -13.85
N THR A 117 -4.54 -4.55 -13.76
CA THR A 117 -3.43 -5.50 -13.63
C THR A 117 -2.88 -5.60 -12.21
N ILE A 118 -3.01 -4.52 -11.42
CA ILE A 118 -2.54 -4.45 -10.05
C ILE A 118 -3.48 -3.61 -9.20
N GLY A 119 -3.73 -4.02 -7.96
CA GLY A 119 -4.58 -3.26 -7.05
C GLY A 119 -4.33 -3.62 -5.60
N PHE A 120 -4.78 -2.75 -4.69
CA PHE A 120 -4.82 -3.00 -3.26
C PHE A 120 -6.27 -3.12 -2.81
N LEU A 121 -6.54 -4.08 -1.92
CA LEU A 121 -7.79 -4.17 -1.17
C LEU A 121 -7.47 -4.32 0.32
N PRO A 122 -8.13 -3.56 1.21
CA PRO A 122 -8.05 -3.84 2.64
C PRO A 122 -8.45 -5.29 2.91
N THR A 123 -7.83 -5.90 3.93
CA THR A 123 -7.89 -7.35 4.17
C THR A 123 -9.29 -7.95 4.09
N GLN A 124 -10.29 -7.32 4.71
CA GLN A 124 -11.67 -7.81 4.67
C GLN A 124 -12.26 -7.86 3.25
N TYR A 125 -12.01 -6.84 2.42
CA TYR A 125 -12.48 -6.83 1.03
C TYR A 125 -11.68 -7.78 0.17
N CYS A 126 -10.38 -7.91 0.41
CA CYS A 126 -9.55 -8.91 -0.25
C CYS A 126 -10.09 -10.32 0.00
N GLU A 127 -10.42 -10.68 1.25
CA GLU A 127 -10.98 -12.00 1.59
C GLU A 127 -12.31 -12.27 0.88
N GLN A 128 -13.18 -11.26 0.78
CA GLN A 128 -14.43 -11.38 0.01
C GLN A 128 -14.13 -11.57 -1.48
N PHE A 129 -13.24 -10.76 -2.04
CA PHE A 129 -12.89 -10.80 -3.46
C PHE A 129 -12.30 -12.15 -3.89
N ILE A 130 -11.34 -12.68 -3.13
CA ILE A 130 -10.70 -13.97 -3.46
C ILE A 130 -11.62 -15.19 -3.24
N SER A 131 -12.68 -15.02 -2.44
CA SER A 131 -13.64 -16.08 -2.12
C SER A 131 -14.78 -16.19 -3.13
N MET A 132 -14.93 -15.22 -4.03
CA MET A 132 -15.95 -15.27 -5.10
C MET A 132 -15.76 -16.50 -5.99
N GLU A 133 -16.86 -17.01 -6.53
CA GLU A 133 -16.83 -18.17 -7.43
C GLU A 133 -16.23 -17.83 -8.80
N ARG A 134 -16.38 -16.57 -9.23
CA ARG A 134 -15.79 -16.08 -10.48
C ARG A 134 -14.45 -15.40 -10.18
N PRO A 135 -13.31 -16.08 -10.38
CA PRO A 135 -12.00 -15.47 -10.17
C PRO A 135 -11.73 -14.41 -11.24
N ASN A 136 -11.07 -13.33 -10.83
CA ASN A 136 -10.60 -12.30 -11.74
C ASN A 136 -9.52 -12.84 -12.70
N ARG A 137 -9.57 -12.39 -13.96
CA ARG A 137 -8.64 -12.82 -15.02
C ARG A 137 -7.68 -11.74 -15.53
N SER A 138 -7.90 -10.48 -15.19
CA SER A 138 -7.07 -9.34 -15.64
C SER A 138 -5.91 -9.03 -14.71
N LEU A 139 -6.08 -9.28 -13.41
CA LEU A 139 -5.05 -9.05 -12.40
C LEU A 139 -3.84 -9.94 -12.65
N ARG A 140 -2.66 -9.36 -12.42
CA ARG A 140 -1.39 -10.04 -12.21
C ARG A 140 -1.01 -10.06 -10.73
N VAL A 141 -1.33 -8.98 -10.01
CA VAL A 141 -0.98 -8.80 -8.60
C VAL A 141 -2.17 -8.24 -7.82
N LEU A 142 -2.51 -8.85 -6.69
CA LEU A 142 -3.40 -8.27 -5.69
C LEU A 142 -2.64 -8.06 -4.39
N LEU A 143 -2.75 -6.87 -3.82
CA LEU A 143 -2.11 -6.48 -2.58
C LEU A 143 -3.17 -6.40 -1.48
N THR A 144 -2.82 -6.85 -0.28
CA THR A 144 -3.69 -6.76 0.89
C THR A 144 -2.91 -6.43 2.15
N GLY A 145 -3.60 -5.88 3.14
CA GLY A 145 -3.04 -5.45 4.42
C GLY A 145 -4.05 -4.71 5.29
N GLY A 146 -3.59 -4.23 6.45
CA GLY A 146 -4.40 -3.47 7.41
C GLY A 146 -5.14 -4.30 8.46
N ASP A 147 -5.28 -5.61 8.27
CA ASP A 147 -5.75 -6.57 9.29
C ASP A 147 -5.06 -7.93 9.06
N ARG A 148 -5.33 -8.90 9.91
CA ARG A 148 -4.84 -10.27 9.77
C ARG A 148 -5.60 -10.97 8.65
N LEU A 149 -4.89 -11.30 7.56
CA LEU A 149 -5.39 -12.21 6.52
C LEU A 149 -5.55 -13.64 7.08
N ARG A 150 -6.76 -14.18 7.02
CA ARG A 150 -7.15 -15.50 7.55
C ARG A 150 -7.58 -16.44 6.44
N VAL A 151 -8.26 -15.92 5.43
CA VAL A 151 -8.76 -16.68 4.30
C VAL A 151 -7.79 -16.53 3.13
N PHE A 152 -7.43 -17.65 2.52
CA PHE A 152 -6.68 -17.68 1.29
C PHE A 152 -7.20 -18.79 0.38
N ARG A 153 -7.40 -18.43 -0.89
CA ARG A 153 -7.70 -19.34 -2.00
C ARG A 153 -6.71 -19.04 -3.11
N LYS A 154 -6.04 -20.06 -3.64
CA LYS A 154 -5.14 -19.93 -4.78
C LYS A 154 -5.80 -19.17 -5.93
N GLN A 155 -5.14 -18.12 -6.42
CA GLN A 155 -5.59 -17.32 -7.55
C GLN A 155 -4.67 -17.52 -8.76
N ARG A 156 -5.10 -16.99 -9.92
CA ARG A 156 -4.25 -16.93 -11.12
C ARG A 156 -3.21 -15.81 -11.06
N TYR A 157 -3.48 -14.81 -10.24
CA TYR A 157 -2.59 -13.70 -9.91
C TYR A 157 -1.85 -13.97 -8.61
N GLU A 158 -0.78 -13.23 -8.39
CA GLU A 158 -0.03 -13.25 -7.14
C GLU A 158 -0.78 -12.44 -6.07
N LEU A 159 -0.95 -13.01 -4.88
CA LEU A 159 -1.49 -12.30 -3.72
C LEU A 159 -0.35 -11.98 -2.77
N TYR A 160 -0.20 -10.71 -2.38
CA TYR A 160 0.78 -10.30 -1.39
C TYR A 160 0.13 -9.76 -0.12
N ASN A 161 0.54 -10.31 1.01
CA ASN A 161 0.19 -9.78 2.32
C ASN A 161 1.24 -8.74 2.73
N ASN A 162 0.76 -7.57 3.17
CA ASN A 162 1.57 -6.42 3.54
C ASN A 162 1.22 -5.99 4.96
N TYR A 163 2.22 -5.51 5.68
CA TYR A 163 2.05 -4.96 7.01
C TYR A 163 2.86 -3.67 7.13
N GLY A 164 2.25 -2.65 7.70
CA GLY A 164 2.92 -1.41 8.08
C GLY A 164 1.95 -0.48 8.79
N PRO A 165 2.41 0.23 9.83
CA PRO A 165 1.65 1.33 10.40
C PRO A 165 1.85 2.60 9.56
N THR A 166 0.94 3.56 9.71
CA THR A 166 1.05 4.88 9.06
C THR A 166 2.33 5.62 9.46
N GLU A 167 2.78 5.41 10.70
CA GLU A 167 4.02 5.94 11.27
C GLU A 167 5.30 5.40 10.62
N ASN A 168 5.20 4.36 9.77
CA ASN A 168 6.31 3.87 8.96
C ASN A 168 5.97 3.88 7.46
N THR A 169 5.20 4.86 7.01
CA THR A 169 4.93 5.13 5.59
C THR A 169 4.35 3.91 4.87
N VAL A 170 3.12 3.55 5.25
CA VAL A 170 2.25 2.53 4.63
C VAL A 170 2.72 1.08 4.79
N VAL A 171 3.89 0.71 4.28
CA VAL A 171 4.36 -0.68 4.24
C VAL A 171 5.72 -0.80 4.89
N THR A 172 5.80 -1.71 5.87
CA THR A 172 7.03 -2.09 6.56
C THR A 172 7.55 -3.43 6.08
N THR A 173 6.67 -4.40 5.91
CA THR A 173 7.00 -5.76 5.47
C THR A 173 6.02 -6.27 4.43
N ALA A 174 6.48 -7.18 3.56
CA ALA A 174 5.65 -7.83 2.56
C ALA A 174 6.04 -9.31 2.38
N CYS A 175 5.07 -10.14 2.01
CA CYS A 175 5.30 -11.50 1.52
C CYS A 175 4.30 -11.91 0.44
N LEU A 176 4.76 -12.73 -0.49
CA LEU A 176 3.90 -13.54 -1.35
C LEU A 176 3.14 -14.56 -0.48
N VAL A 177 1.84 -14.67 -0.69
CA VAL A 177 1.01 -15.66 0.00
C VAL A 177 1.08 -16.99 -0.76
N GLU A 178 1.67 -18.00 -0.11
CA GLU A 178 1.83 -19.35 -0.66
C GLU A 178 0.78 -20.34 -0.12
N ASP A 179 0.37 -21.29 -0.98
CA ASP A 179 -0.59 -22.35 -0.66
C ASP A 179 -0.15 -23.18 0.56
N GLY A 180 -1.11 -23.51 1.43
CA GLY A 180 -0.89 -24.42 2.57
C GLY A 180 -0.36 -23.75 3.86
N SER A 181 -0.18 -22.43 3.87
CA SER A 181 0.22 -21.69 5.07
C SER A 181 -0.87 -21.72 6.15
N ARG A 182 -0.62 -22.44 7.26
CA ARG A 182 -1.51 -22.49 8.43
C ARG A 182 -1.67 -21.12 9.11
N THR A 183 -0.69 -20.24 8.94
CA THR A 183 -0.69 -18.85 9.36
C THR A 183 0.08 -18.06 8.32
N ILE A 184 -0.56 -17.02 7.76
CA ILE A 184 0.04 -16.20 6.73
C ILE A 184 0.98 -15.19 7.43
N PRO A 185 2.30 -15.20 7.15
CA PRO A 185 3.21 -14.26 7.77
C PRO A 185 2.97 -12.84 7.25
N ILE A 186 3.57 -11.85 7.91
CA ILE A 186 3.65 -10.46 7.40
C ILE A 186 4.88 -10.25 6.50
N GLY A 187 5.74 -11.25 6.39
CA GLY A 187 6.86 -11.30 5.47
C GLY A 187 8.16 -10.70 5.98
N LYS A 188 8.92 -10.09 5.06
CA LYS A 188 10.24 -9.51 5.30
C LYS A 188 10.22 -7.99 5.15
N PRO A 189 11.14 -7.25 5.80
CA PRO A 189 11.25 -5.81 5.64
C PRO A 189 11.36 -5.39 4.18
N ILE A 190 10.76 -4.25 3.85
CA ILE A 190 10.97 -3.56 2.58
C ILE A 190 12.36 -2.93 2.52
N ASP A 191 12.73 -2.34 1.37
CA ASP A 191 14.04 -1.72 1.19
C ASP A 191 14.30 -0.65 2.25
N ASN A 192 15.55 -0.57 2.70
CA ASN A 192 16.05 0.39 3.69
C ASN A 192 15.33 0.36 5.06
N ASN A 193 14.56 -0.69 5.34
CA ASN A 193 13.92 -0.93 6.63
C ASN A 193 14.51 -2.16 7.33
N ASN A 194 14.54 -2.08 8.66
CA ASN A 194 14.89 -3.16 9.56
C ASN A 194 13.72 -3.40 10.51
N VAL A 195 13.47 -4.68 10.81
CA VAL A 195 12.47 -5.10 11.79
C VAL A 195 13.17 -5.96 12.84
N TYR A 196 12.98 -5.57 14.10
CA TYR A 196 13.51 -6.25 15.27
C TYR A 196 12.36 -6.82 16.09
N ILE A 197 12.60 -7.96 16.72
CA ILE A 197 11.72 -8.51 17.74
C ILE A 197 12.43 -8.33 19.07
N LEU A 198 11.97 -7.41 19.91
CA LEU A 198 12.63 -7.05 21.16
C LEU A 198 11.88 -7.61 22.38
N SER A 199 12.63 -7.94 23.43
CA SER A 199 12.07 -8.12 24.76
C SER A 199 11.48 -6.82 25.29
N LYS A 200 10.21 -6.85 25.72
CA LYS A 200 9.52 -5.68 26.27
C LYS A 200 10.25 -5.03 27.45
N ASN A 201 10.95 -5.84 28.26
CA ASN A 201 11.57 -5.35 29.51
C ASN A 201 13.03 -4.92 29.33
N SER A 202 13.78 -5.56 28.43
CA SER A 202 15.22 -5.34 28.31
C SER A 202 15.63 -4.63 27.01
N LEU A 203 14.70 -4.46 26.07
CA LEU A 203 14.95 -3.97 24.71
C LEU A 203 16.04 -4.75 23.97
N GLN A 204 16.32 -5.98 24.40
CA GLN A 204 17.28 -6.86 23.75
C GLN A 204 16.60 -7.68 22.64
N PRO A 205 17.29 -7.96 21.52
CA PRO A 205 16.78 -8.83 20.47
C PRO A 205 16.40 -10.21 21.00
N GLN A 206 15.24 -10.71 20.57
CA GLN A 206 14.78 -12.07 20.84
C GLN A 206 15.46 -13.07 19.89
N PRO A 207 15.75 -14.30 20.34
CA PRO A 207 16.19 -15.36 19.45
C PRO A 207 15.09 -15.71 18.44
N ARG A 208 15.49 -16.26 17.30
CA ARG A 208 14.56 -16.67 16.24
C ARG A 208 13.48 -17.62 16.78
N GLY A 209 12.21 -17.27 16.54
CA GLY A 209 11.05 -18.06 16.94
C GLY A 209 10.45 -17.66 18.29
N ALA A 210 11.14 -16.86 19.11
CA ALA A 210 10.56 -16.29 20.32
C ALA A 210 9.70 -15.06 20.00
N ALA A 211 8.61 -14.88 20.76
CA ALA A 211 7.75 -13.72 20.65
C ALA A 211 8.35 -12.50 21.36
N GLY A 212 8.05 -11.30 20.85
CA GLY A 212 8.48 -10.03 21.42
C GLY A 212 7.74 -8.86 20.79
N GLU A 213 8.13 -7.65 21.16
CA GLU A 213 7.63 -6.42 20.55
C GLU A 213 8.28 -6.20 19.18
N LEU A 214 7.47 -5.92 18.16
CA LEU A 214 7.94 -5.60 16.83
C LEU A 214 8.38 -4.13 16.80
N VAL A 215 9.66 -3.90 16.56
CA VAL A 215 10.27 -2.56 16.48
C VAL A 215 10.82 -2.34 15.08
N ILE A 216 10.54 -1.16 14.54
CA ILE A 216 10.84 -0.78 13.16
C ILE A 216 11.89 0.32 13.17
N ALA A 217 12.88 0.21 12.29
CA ALA A 217 13.86 1.26 12.03
C ALA A 217 14.13 1.37 10.53
N GLY A 218 14.46 2.55 10.04
CA GLY A 218 14.85 2.76 8.64
C GLY A 218 14.25 4.00 8.01
N ASP A 219 14.36 4.08 6.70
CA ASP A 219 14.07 5.29 5.92
C ASP A 219 12.56 5.55 5.76
N SER A 220 11.72 4.54 6.00
CA SER A 220 10.26 4.70 5.96
C SER A 220 9.67 5.34 7.21
N LEU A 221 10.44 5.59 8.27
CA LEU A 221 9.92 6.20 9.49
C LEU A 221 9.36 7.60 9.20
N ALA A 222 8.13 7.85 9.66
CA ALA A 222 7.53 9.18 9.65
C ALA A 222 8.36 10.15 10.52
N ARG A 223 8.20 11.45 10.28
CA ARG A 223 8.79 12.48 11.13
C ARG A 223 8.26 12.39 12.56
N GLY A 224 6.99 12.03 12.72
CA GLY A 224 6.30 11.92 14.00
C GLY A 224 4.85 12.38 13.92
N TYR A 225 4.25 12.54 15.09
CA TYR A 225 2.92 13.11 15.30
C TYR A 225 2.94 14.64 15.41
#